data_AF-A0A352IPC5-F1
#
_entry.id   AF-A0A352IPC5-F1
#
_cell.length_a   1.000
_cell.length_b   1.000
_cell.length_c   1.000
_cell.angle_alpha   90.00
_cell.angle_beta   90.00
_cell.angle_gamma   90.00
#
_symmetry.space_group_name_H-M   'P 1'
#
loop_
_entity.id
_entity.type
_entity.pdbx_description
1 polymer ?
#
loop_
_entity_poly.entity_id
_entity_poly.type
_entity_poly.pdbx_seq_one_letter_code
_entity_poly.pdbx_strand_id
1 'polypeptide(L)'
;MNAKAQAVVTTIPMQEASIDIWHSKYQLKTKTGEPVDKDINATYERVAKALAEVENKSVRTQHMKNFIWALQNGAIPAGRITSNA
;
A
#
# COMPACT_ATOMS: atom_id res chain seq x y z
N MET A 1 -5.81 40.92 -6.62
CA MET A 1 -6.78 39.92 -6.14
C MET A 1 -6.10 38.57 -6.21
N ASN A 2 -5.62 38.03 -5.09
CA ASN A 2 -4.89 36.76 -5.05
C ASN A 2 -5.82 35.66 -4.52
N ALA A 3 -6.52 34.97 -5.42
CA ALA A 3 -7.19 33.73 -5.07
C ALA A 3 -6.14 32.61 -5.08
N LYS A 4 -5.55 32.31 -3.92
CA LYS A 4 -4.85 31.03 -3.74
C LYS A 4 -5.91 29.94 -3.85
N ALA A 5 -5.86 29.15 -4.92
CA ALA A 5 -6.66 27.94 -5.03
C ALA A 5 -6.27 27.03 -3.86
N GLN A 6 -7.11 26.97 -2.84
CA GLN A 6 -7.01 25.95 -1.80
C GLN A 6 -7.26 24.62 -2.51
N ALA A 7 -6.24 23.77 -2.58
CA ALA A 7 -6.43 22.41 -3.05
C ALA A 7 -7.44 21.73 -2.10
N VAL A 8 -8.68 21.60 -2.57
CA VAL A 8 -9.69 20.79 -1.88
C VAL A 8 -9.24 19.35 -2.06
N VAL A 9 -8.48 18.83 -1.08
CA VAL A 9 -8.14 17.41 -1.02
C VAL A 9 -9.40 16.69 -0.56
N THR A 10 -10.32 16.45 -1.50
CA THR A 10 -11.46 15.58 -1.24
C THR A 10 -10.92 14.16 -1.16
N THR A 11 -10.94 13.56 0.03
CA THR A 11 -10.66 12.14 0.20
C THR A 11 -11.76 11.35 -0.50
N ILE A 12 -11.46 10.82 -1.68
CA ILE A 12 -12.38 9.94 -2.42
C ILE A 12 -12.33 8.58 -1.73
N PRO A 13 -13.45 8.06 -1.19
CA PRO A 13 -13.46 6.74 -0.58
C PRO A 13 -13.22 5.66 -1.65
N MET A 14 -12.63 4.54 -1.22
CA MET A 14 -12.47 3.38 -2.10
C MET A 14 -13.84 2.85 -2.53
N GLN A 15 -13.96 2.52 -3.82
CA GLN A 15 -15.15 1.87 -4.35
C GLN A 15 -15.28 0.47 -3.76
N GLU A 16 -16.50 0.01 -3.47
CA GLU A 16 -16.77 -1.34 -2.96
C GLU A 16 -16.13 -2.43 -3.82
N ALA A 17 -16.28 -2.32 -5.14
CA ALA A 17 -15.65 -3.25 -6.09
C ALA A 17 -14.12 -3.30 -5.96
N SER A 18 -13.45 -2.18 -5.63
CA SER A 18 -12.01 -2.17 -5.40
C SER A 18 -11.63 -2.88 -4.11
N ILE A 19 -12.45 -2.73 -3.06
CA ILE A 19 -12.28 -3.44 -1.78
C ILE A 19 -12.44 -4.95 -1.99
N ASP A 20 -13.44 -5.38 -2.75
CA ASP A 20 -13.67 -6.80 -3.07
C ASP A 20 -12.52 -7.41 -3.87
N ILE A 21 -12.00 -6.68 -4.86
CA ILE A 21 -10.83 -7.11 -5.64
C ILE A 21 -9.61 -7.25 -4.73
N TRP A 22 -9.36 -6.28 -3.84
CA TRP A 22 -8.27 -6.38 -2.89
C TRP A 22 -8.41 -7.59 -1.97
N HIS A 23 -9.58 -7.77 -1.34
CA HIS A 23 -9.86 -8.89 -0.44
C HIS A 23 -9.72 -10.26 -1.10
N SER A 24 -9.99 -10.34 -2.41
CA SER A 24 -9.93 -11.59 -3.18
C SER A 24 -8.59 -11.88 -3.84
N LYS A 25 -7.81 -10.85 -4.24
CA LYS A 25 -6.60 -11.00 -5.05
C LYS A 25 -5.30 -10.59 -4.37
N TYR A 26 -5.35 -9.64 -3.44
CA TYR A 26 -4.15 -8.96 -2.94
C TYR A 26 -3.98 -9.01 -1.43
N GLN A 27 -5.07 -9.16 -0.66
CA GLN A 27 -4.99 -9.33 0.79
C GLN A 27 -4.30 -10.65 1.12
N LEU A 28 -3.17 -10.57 1.83
CA LEU A 28 -2.49 -11.77 2.28
C LEU A 28 -3.34 -12.48 3.34
N LYS A 29 -3.54 -13.78 3.17
CA LYS A 29 -4.28 -14.64 4.09
C LYS A 29 -3.43 -15.82 4.53
N THR A 30 -3.69 -16.33 5.73
CA THR A 30 -3.08 -17.57 6.20
C THR A 30 -3.64 -18.76 5.41
N LYS A 31 -3.04 -19.93 5.59
CA LYS A 31 -3.54 -21.17 4.98
C LYS A 31 -4.98 -21.53 5.41
N THR A 32 -5.41 -21.05 6.57
CA THR A 32 -6.78 -21.26 7.08
C THR A 32 -7.76 -20.21 6.57
N GLY A 33 -7.31 -19.25 5.74
CA GLY A 33 -8.14 -18.20 5.16
C GLY A 33 -8.23 -16.92 5.99
N GLU A 34 -7.57 -16.87 7.16
CA GLU A 34 -7.60 -15.69 8.04
C GLU A 34 -6.79 -14.54 7.44
N PRO A 35 -7.29 -13.30 7.47
CA PRO A 35 -6.57 -12.14 6.93
C PRO A 35 -5.32 -11.82 7.76
N VAL A 36 -4.16 -11.84 7.09
CA VAL A 36 -2.89 -11.34 7.65
C VAL A 36 -2.87 -9.81 7.58
N ASP A 37 -3.22 -9.28 6.41
CA ASP A 37 -3.38 -7.83 6.21
C ASP A 37 -4.79 -7.43 6.67
N LYS A 38 -4.90 -6.63 7.73
CA LYS A 38 -6.20 -6.20 8.28
C LYS A 38 -6.92 -5.19 7.40
N ASP A 39 -6.17 -4.38 6.68
CA ASP A 39 -6.65 -3.36 5.74
C ASP A 39 -5.62 -3.16 4.61
N ILE A 40 -5.97 -2.29 3.65
CA ILE A 40 -5.11 -1.99 2.50
C ILE A 40 -3.78 -1.34 2.94
N ASN A 41 -3.77 -0.55 4.03
CA ASN A 41 -2.55 0.06 4.54
C ASN A 41 -1.59 -0.99 5.09
N ALA A 42 -2.09 -2.03 5.76
CA ALA A 42 -1.29 -3.16 6.20
C ALA A 42 -0.65 -3.91 5.02
N THR A 43 -1.36 -4.05 3.90
CA THR A 43 -0.77 -4.56 2.65
C THR A 43 0.37 -3.67 2.17
N TYR A 44 0.20 -2.33 2.19
CA TYR A 44 1.27 -1.41 1.79
C TYR A 44 2.48 -1.48 2.71
N GLU A 45 2.28 -1.55 4.03
CA GLU A 45 3.37 -1.67 5.00
C GLU A 45 4.16 -2.97 4.80
N ARG A 46 3.48 -4.11 4.58
CA ARG A 46 4.12 -5.40 4.31
C ARG A 46 4.95 -5.33 3.03
N VAL A 47 4.36 -4.86 1.94
CA VAL A 47 5.05 -4.74 0.65
C VAL A 47 6.24 -3.80 0.76
N ALA A 48 6.08 -2.63 1.38
CA ALA A 48 7.17 -1.68 1.57
C ALA A 48 8.31 -2.24 2.42
N LYS A 49 7.98 -3.02 3.46
CA LYS A 49 8.97 -3.70 4.29
C LYS A 49 9.75 -4.73 3.48
N ALA A 50 9.07 -5.60 2.74
CA ALA A 50 9.70 -6.60 1.90
C ALA A 50 10.64 -5.98 0.84
N LEU A 51 10.20 -4.88 0.20
CA LEU A 51 11.03 -4.11 -0.73
C LEU A 51 12.23 -3.45 -0.05
N ALA A 52 12.08 -2.94 1.17
CA ALA A 52 13.19 -2.32 1.90
C ALA A 52 14.17 -3.35 2.49
N GLU A 53 13.77 -4.60 2.70
CA GLU A 53 14.63 -5.64 3.28
C GLU A 53 15.79 -6.05 2.37
N VAL A 54 15.64 -5.92 1.05
CA VAL A 54 16.73 -6.19 0.10
C VAL A 54 17.78 -5.07 0.07
N GLU A 55 17.47 -3.90 0.62
CA GLU A 55 18.37 -2.74 0.65
C GLU A 55 19.47 -2.87 1.72
N ASN A 56 20.47 -2.00 1.63
CA ASN A 56 21.50 -1.87 2.66
C ASN A 56 20.91 -1.41 4.01
N LYS A 57 21.38 -2.01 5.11
CA LYS A 57 20.86 -1.76 6.48
C LYS A 57 20.78 -0.27 6.85
N SER A 58 21.75 0.53 6.41
CA SER A 58 21.82 1.96 6.70
C SER A 58 20.68 2.79 6.10
N VAL A 59 20.07 2.32 5.01
CA VAL A 59 19.06 3.08 4.25
C VAL A 59 17.67 2.44 4.28
N ARG A 60 17.52 1.22 4.81
CA ARG A 60 16.23 0.48 4.82
C ARG A 60 15.08 1.30 5.38
N THR A 61 15.28 1.96 6.53
CA THR A 61 14.22 2.75 7.17
C THR A 61 13.77 3.92 6.31
N GLN A 62 14.69 4.55 5.58
CA GLN A 62 14.36 5.65 4.67
C GLN A 62 13.59 5.11 3.45
N HIS A 63 14.08 4.03 2.83
CA HIS A 63 13.40 3.42 1.68
C HIS A 63 12.01 2.87 2.04
N MET A 64 11.86 2.24 3.20
CA MET A 64 10.55 1.76 3.68
C MET A 64 9.53 2.90 3.76
N LYS A 65 9.91 4.05 4.33
CA LYS A 65 9.02 5.23 4.38
C LYS A 65 8.67 5.74 2.98
N ASN A 66 9.64 5.78 2.08
CA ASN A 66 9.42 6.21 0.69
C ASN A 66 8.50 5.24 -0.06
N PHE A 67 8.65 3.93 0.14
CA PHE A 67 7.81 2.92 -0.47
C PHE A 67 6.37 2.98 0.06
N ILE A 68 6.17 3.14 1.38
CA ILE A 68 4.83 3.35 1.96
C ILE A 68 4.17 4.56 1.30
N TRP A 69 4.88 5.70 1.24
CA TRP A 69 4.36 6.90 0.61
C TRP A 69 4.00 6.66 -0.86
N ALA A 70 4.87 5.99 -1.62
CA ALA A 70 4.64 5.71 -3.04
C ALA A 70 3.41 4.82 -3.26
N LEU A 71 3.25 3.77 -2.45
CA LEU A 71 2.10 2.85 -2.50
C LEU A 71 0.79 3.56 -2.19
N GLN A 72 0.78 4.40 -1.14
CA GLN A 72 -0.38 5.23 -0.77
C GLN A 72 -0.76 6.25 -1.86
N ASN A 73 0.20 6.61 -2.73
CA ASN A 73 0.01 7.54 -3.85
C ASN A 73 -0.12 6.82 -5.21
N GLY A 74 -0.40 5.52 -5.22
CA GLY A 74 -0.80 4.77 -6.42
C GLY A 74 0.33 4.13 -7.22
N ALA A 75 1.58 4.18 -6.74
CA ALA A 75 2.66 3.37 -7.32
C ALA A 75 2.51 1.90 -6.89
N ILE A 76 1.57 1.19 -7.52
CA ILE A 76 1.23 -0.19 -7.16
C ILE A 76 2.07 -1.19 -7.98
N PRO A 77 2.84 -2.10 -7.32
CA PRO A 77 3.60 -3.15 -7.99
C PRO A 77 2.71 -4.15 -8.74
N ALA A 78 3.34 -4.99 -9.56
CA ALA A 78 2.66 -6.09 -10.23
C ALA A 78 2.01 -7.05 -9.20
N GLY A 79 0.86 -7.63 -9.58
CA GLY A 79 -0.02 -8.33 -8.64
C GLY A 79 0.63 -9.43 -7.81
N ARG A 80 1.60 -10.18 -8.36
CA ARG A 80 2.33 -11.23 -7.63
C ARG A 80 3.20 -10.67 -6.50
N ILE A 81 3.74 -9.47 -6.65
CA ILE A 81 4.50 -8.79 -5.60
C ILE A 81 3.51 -8.36 -4.52
N THR A 82 2.42 -7.68 -4.90
CA THR A 82 1.43 -7.18 -3.94
C THR A 82 0.81 -8.31 -3.09
N SER A 83 0.50 -9.45 -3.70
CA SER A 83 -0.16 -10.56 -2.99
C SER A 83 0.77 -11.37 -2.08
N ASN A 84 2.07 -11.46 -2.39
CA ASN A 84 2.98 -12.43 -1.76
C ASN A 84 4.29 -11.84 -1.21
N ALA A 85 4.51 -10.52 -1.30
CA ALA A 85 5.71 -9.85 -0.77
C ALA A 85 5.92 -10.12 0.73
#